data_AF-A0A7C9IYR8-F1
#
_entry.id   AF-A0A7C9IYR8-F1
#
_cell.length_a   1.000
_cell.length_b   1.000
_cell.length_c   1.000
_cell.angle_alpha   90.00
_cell.angle_beta   90.00
_cell.angle_gamma   90.00
#
_symmetry.space_group_name_H-M   'P 1'
#
loop_
_entity.id
_entity.type
_entity.pdbx_description
1 polymer ?
#
loop_
_entity_poly.entity_id
_entity_poly.type
_entity_poly.pdbx_seq_one_letter_code
_entity_poly.pdbx_strand_id
1 'polypeptide(L)'
;MSFAKIAAMALCASVVTASSWAEKPDWAGGQGHKREQMRDQMHEPAGYGAHQERERKLRQEDGQPGNRAQTPGASGARFGERHRESVRDYFEPRVRAGRCPPGLAKKNNGCLPPGQARKWVVGQPLPRDLVRYPLPVELRRQLGRAPAGYEYVRVDNDILMLIIGTGMVVDAIENLGGF
;
A
#
# COMPACT_ATOMS: atom_id res chain seq x y z
N MET A 1 47.64 -8.32 -24.89
CA MET A 1 46.58 -7.32 -25.16
C MET A 1 45.91 -7.67 -26.48
N SER A 2 44.58 -7.49 -26.59
CA SER A 2 43.86 -7.21 -27.84
C SER A 2 42.38 -7.00 -27.53
N PHE A 3 41.83 -5.85 -27.92
CA PHE A 3 40.39 -5.55 -27.80
C PHE A 3 39.79 -5.48 -29.21
N ALA A 4 38.83 -6.36 -29.51
CA ALA A 4 38.00 -6.26 -30.70
C ALA A 4 36.55 -5.99 -30.27
N LYS A 5 36.15 -4.71 -30.29
CA LYS A 5 34.76 -4.30 -30.06
C LYS A 5 34.00 -4.40 -31.37
N ILE A 6 32.95 -5.23 -31.44
CA ILE A 6 31.98 -5.22 -32.54
C ILE A 6 30.70 -4.61 -31.99
N ALA A 7 30.30 -3.45 -32.51
CA ALA A 7 29.11 -2.73 -32.09
C ALA A 7 28.51 -1.95 -33.27
N ALA A 8 27.48 -2.52 -33.90
CA ALA A 8 26.55 -1.82 -34.79
C ALA A 8 25.33 -2.71 -35.06
N MET A 9 24.25 -2.53 -34.30
CA MET A 9 22.90 -2.91 -34.76
C MET A 9 22.12 -1.63 -35.00
N ALA A 10 21.79 -1.37 -36.26
CA ALA A 10 20.80 -0.38 -36.63
C ALA A 10 19.41 -1.03 -36.62
N LEU A 11 18.43 -0.38 -36.00
CA LEU A 11 17.02 -0.75 -36.09
C LEU A 11 16.21 0.51 -36.36
N CYS A 12 15.29 0.42 -37.32
CA CYS A 12 14.65 1.55 -37.97
C CYS A 12 13.14 1.62 -37.69
N ALA A 13 12.56 2.73 -38.14
CA ALA A 13 11.14 2.95 -38.43
C ALA A 13 10.19 3.18 -37.23
N SER A 14 9.44 4.27 -37.36
CA SER A 14 8.32 4.67 -36.53
C SER A 14 7.01 4.02 -36.97
N VAL A 15 6.03 3.97 -36.08
CA VAL A 15 4.61 3.76 -36.38
C VAL A 15 3.81 4.93 -35.80
N VAL A 16 2.77 5.37 -36.50
CA VAL A 16 1.98 6.59 -36.21
C VAL A 16 0.48 6.27 -36.37
N THR A 17 -0.39 7.10 -35.78
CA THR A 17 -1.87 7.06 -35.80
C THR A 17 -2.49 6.04 -34.82
N ALA A 18 -3.73 6.22 -34.33
CA ALA A 18 -4.77 7.15 -34.78
C ALA A 18 -5.50 7.87 -33.62
N SER A 19 -6.20 8.95 -33.97
CA SER A 19 -6.97 9.79 -33.03
C SER A 19 -8.29 9.14 -32.62
N SER A 20 -8.58 9.09 -31.31
CA SER A 20 -9.88 8.67 -30.79
C SER A 20 -10.93 9.77 -30.95
N TRP A 21 -11.92 9.54 -31.82
CA TRP A 21 -13.20 10.26 -31.74
C TRP A 21 -14.03 9.63 -30.62
N ALA A 22 -14.70 10.44 -29.81
CA ALA A 22 -15.56 9.99 -28.72
C ALA A 22 -16.92 10.69 -28.81
N GLU A 23 -17.99 9.92 -28.64
CA GLU A 23 -19.36 10.36 -28.96
C GLU A 23 -20.01 11.21 -27.87
N LYS A 24 -21.11 11.89 -28.24
CA LYS A 24 -21.77 12.89 -27.40
C LYS A 24 -22.94 12.25 -26.63
N PRO A 25 -23.00 12.37 -25.28
CA PRO A 25 -23.97 11.61 -24.47
C PRO A 25 -25.42 12.14 -24.56
N ASP A 26 -26.36 11.24 -24.30
CA ASP A 26 -27.79 11.30 -24.68
C ASP A 26 -28.69 12.32 -23.94
N TRP A 27 -28.15 13.27 -23.17
CA TRP A 27 -28.95 14.21 -22.35
C TRP A 27 -29.58 15.37 -23.16
N ALA A 28 -29.69 15.23 -24.48
CA ALA A 28 -30.07 16.30 -25.41
C ALA A 28 -31.61 16.46 -25.61
N GLY A 29 -32.35 16.73 -24.53
CA GLY A 29 -33.78 17.11 -24.56
C GLY A 29 -34.35 17.35 -23.15
N GLY A 30 -35.39 18.15 -22.92
CA GLY A 30 -36.24 18.96 -23.81
C GLY A 30 -36.97 20.10 -23.02
N GLN A 31 -37.94 20.79 -23.62
CA GLN A 31 -38.51 22.06 -23.10
C GLN A 31 -39.90 21.95 -22.43
N GLY A 32 -40.15 22.82 -21.43
CA GLY A 32 -41.46 23.42 -21.12
C GLY A 32 -42.50 22.59 -20.31
N HIS A 33 -43.54 23.17 -19.68
CA HIS A 33 -44.12 24.53 -19.73
C HIS A 33 -44.85 24.97 -18.41
N LYS A 34 -45.23 26.26 -18.35
CA LYS A 34 -46.02 27.06 -17.35
C LYS A 34 -47.16 26.32 -16.58
N ARG A 35 -47.47 26.51 -15.28
CA ARG A 35 -48.01 27.69 -14.51
C ARG A 35 -49.30 28.29 -15.14
N GLU A 36 -50.42 28.65 -14.47
CA GLU A 36 -50.85 28.82 -13.04
C GLU A 36 -52.34 28.35 -12.87
N GLN A 37 -53.25 28.65 -11.91
CA GLN A 37 -53.35 29.49 -10.68
C GLN A 37 -54.60 29.07 -9.82
N MET A 38 -54.80 29.70 -8.63
CA MET A 38 -56.06 29.84 -7.84
C MET A 38 -56.68 28.59 -7.13
N ARG A 39 -57.30 28.68 -5.92
CA ARG A 39 -57.41 29.79 -4.93
C ARG A 39 -57.75 29.30 -3.48
N ASP A 40 -57.33 30.07 -2.46
CA ASP A 40 -57.79 30.21 -1.05
C ASP A 40 -58.66 29.11 -0.38
N GLN A 41 -58.13 28.51 0.70
CA GLN A 41 -58.51 28.88 2.08
C GLN A 41 -57.54 28.33 3.14
N MET A 42 -57.36 29.06 4.25
CA MET A 42 -56.52 28.68 5.39
C MET A 42 -57.34 28.12 6.55
N HIS A 43 -56.94 26.96 7.05
CA HIS A 43 -57.15 26.57 8.46
C HIS A 43 -56.03 25.64 8.94
N GLU A 44 -55.51 25.94 10.13
CA GLU A 44 -54.59 25.16 10.96
C GLU A 44 -55.16 25.26 12.40
N PRO A 45 -54.83 24.37 13.36
CA PRO A 45 -53.57 23.63 13.37
C PRO A 45 -53.59 22.13 13.72
N ALA A 46 -52.38 21.56 13.60
CA ALA A 46 -51.80 20.47 14.38
C ALA A 46 -51.85 19.05 13.79
N GLY A 47 -50.72 18.60 13.22
CA GLY A 47 -50.51 17.23 12.72
C GLY A 47 -49.06 16.82 12.45
N TYR A 48 -48.05 17.50 13.01
CA TYR A 48 -46.64 17.21 12.74
C TYR A 48 -46.18 15.87 13.33
N GLY A 49 -46.05 14.83 12.49
CA GLY A 49 -45.40 13.58 12.90
C GLY A 49 -45.30 12.47 11.84
N ALA A 50 -46.30 12.31 10.97
CA ALA A 50 -46.47 11.06 10.20
C ALA A 50 -45.50 10.85 9.00
N HIS A 51 -44.95 11.91 8.39
CA HIS A 51 -44.30 11.77 7.08
C HIS A 51 -42.80 11.40 7.13
N GLN A 52 -42.06 11.81 8.17
CA GLN A 52 -40.61 11.59 8.25
C GLN A 52 -40.21 10.11 8.39
N GLU A 53 -41.10 9.25 8.89
CA GLU A 53 -40.76 7.84 9.14
C GLU A 53 -40.67 7.01 7.84
N ARG A 54 -41.45 7.34 6.81
CA ARG A 54 -41.35 6.67 5.49
C ARG A 54 -40.07 7.05 4.76
N GLU A 55 -39.69 8.33 4.76
CA GLU A 55 -38.44 8.78 4.11
C GLU A 55 -37.20 8.26 4.83
N ARG A 56 -37.22 8.16 6.18
CA ARG A 56 -36.12 7.53 6.94
C ARG A 56 -35.88 6.06 6.56
N LYS A 57 -36.94 5.29 6.29
CA LYS A 57 -36.83 3.85 5.97
C LYS A 57 -36.34 3.57 4.55
N LEU A 58 -36.49 4.52 3.61
CA LEU A 58 -36.02 4.37 2.22
C LEU A 58 -34.59 4.88 1.99
N ARG A 59 -33.99 5.59 2.95
CA ARG A 59 -32.62 6.13 2.87
C ARG A 59 -31.61 5.36 3.73
N GLN A 60 -31.94 4.13 4.12
CA GLN A 60 -31.10 3.27 4.97
C GLN A 60 -30.73 1.93 4.31
N GLU A 61 -30.83 1.85 2.97
CA GLU A 61 -30.33 0.74 2.15
C GLU A 61 -29.18 1.13 1.21
N ASP A 62 -28.59 2.33 1.39
CA ASP A 62 -27.24 2.63 0.86
C ASP A 62 -26.23 1.73 1.57
N GLY A 63 -26.00 0.55 0.98
CA GLY A 63 -25.33 -0.59 1.61
C GLY A 63 -23.92 -0.28 2.09
N GLN A 64 -23.79 0.04 3.38
CA GLN A 64 -22.51 0.10 4.07
C GLN A 64 -21.79 -1.25 3.86
N PRO A 65 -20.56 -1.29 3.30
CA PRO A 65 -19.91 -2.53 2.88
C PRO A 65 -19.45 -3.35 4.11
N GLY A 66 -20.40 -4.04 4.72
CA GLY A 66 -20.28 -4.63 6.05
C GLY A 66 -19.20 -5.71 6.12
N ASN A 67 -18.11 -5.40 6.82
CA ASN A 67 -17.05 -6.33 7.27
C ASN A 67 -16.76 -7.50 6.33
N ARG A 68 -16.63 -7.23 5.03
CA ARG A 68 -16.12 -8.21 4.06
C ARG A 68 -14.69 -8.53 4.48
N ALA A 69 -14.48 -9.72 5.03
CA ALA A 69 -13.24 -10.12 5.68
C ALA A 69 -12.04 -9.78 4.78
N GLN A 70 -11.28 -8.78 5.19
CA GLN A 70 -10.26 -8.18 4.33
C GLN A 70 -9.18 -9.21 4.08
N THR A 71 -9.06 -9.69 2.83
CA THR A 71 -8.08 -10.70 2.45
C THR A 71 -6.69 -10.23 2.91
N PRO A 72 -5.90 -11.06 3.62
CA PRO A 72 -4.56 -10.68 4.03
C PRO A 72 -3.75 -10.19 2.83
N GLY A 73 -3.25 -8.95 2.89
CA GLY A 73 -2.57 -8.28 1.78
C GLY A 73 -3.40 -7.33 0.91
N ALA A 74 -4.72 -7.23 1.09
CA ALA A 74 -5.61 -6.49 0.19
C ALA A 74 -5.40 -4.96 0.17
N SER A 75 -4.77 -4.36 1.19
CA SER A 75 -4.60 -2.91 1.28
C SER A 75 -3.34 -2.37 0.58
N GLY A 76 -2.51 -3.23 -0.03
CA GLY A 76 -1.33 -2.82 -0.77
C GLY A 76 -0.28 -2.06 0.06
N ALA A 77 -0.18 -2.37 1.36
CA ALA A 77 0.67 -1.63 2.30
C ALA A 77 2.17 -1.66 1.93
N ARG A 78 2.87 -0.54 2.22
CA ARG A 78 4.30 -0.31 1.92
C ARG A 78 4.94 0.51 3.05
N PHE A 79 6.26 0.42 3.22
CA PHE A 79 7.00 1.20 4.21
C PHE A 79 7.18 2.66 3.74
N GLY A 80 6.30 3.55 4.21
CA GLY A 80 6.47 5.01 4.09
C GLY A 80 7.61 5.56 4.98
N GLU A 81 8.04 6.78 4.70
CA GLU A 81 9.32 7.36 5.17
C GLU A 81 9.58 7.29 6.68
N ARG A 82 8.56 7.59 7.50
CA ARG A 82 8.66 7.51 8.98
C ARG A 82 9.06 6.12 9.50
N HIS A 83 8.81 5.05 8.75
CA HIS A 83 9.30 3.71 9.09
C HIS A 83 10.80 3.57 8.80
N ARG A 84 11.28 4.14 7.68
CA ARG A 84 12.69 4.09 7.25
C ARG A 84 13.56 4.88 8.21
N GLU A 85 13.10 6.07 8.60
CA GLU A 85 13.64 6.89 9.68
C GLU A 85 13.71 6.13 11.02
N SER A 86 12.59 5.58 11.49
CA SER A 86 12.56 4.80 12.75
C SER A 86 13.54 3.63 12.76
N VAL A 87 13.77 3.00 11.61
CA VAL A 87 14.69 1.87 11.44
C VAL A 87 16.14 2.34 11.40
N ARG A 88 16.45 3.40 10.64
CA ARG A 88 17.76 4.06 10.62
C ARG A 88 18.18 4.44 12.04
N ASP A 89 17.37 5.25 12.72
CA ASP A 89 17.67 5.79 14.04
C ASP A 89 17.87 4.69 15.11
N TYR A 90 17.24 3.53 14.92
CA TYR A 90 17.43 2.37 15.80
C TYR A 90 18.74 1.60 15.54
N PHE A 91 19.12 1.39 14.27
CA PHE A 91 20.27 0.54 13.90
C PHE A 91 21.57 1.31 13.68
N GLU A 92 21.54 2.49 13.07
CA GLU A 92 22.71 3.34 12.78
C GLU A 92 23.68 3.49 13.99
N PRO A 93 23.24 3.96 15.18
CA PRO A 93 24.13 4.08 16.33
C PRO A 93 24.64 2.73 16.86
N ARG A 94 23.92 1.63 16.61
CA ARG A 94 24.33 0.28 17.02
C ARG A 94 25.40 -0.28 16.10
N VAL A 95 25.22 -0.12 14.79
CA VAL A 95 26.16 -0.54 13.74
C VAL A 95 27.47 0.24 13.88
N ARG A 96 27.41 1.56 14.08
CA ARG A 96 28.58 2.40 14.36
C ARG A 96 29.29 2.04 15.67
N ALA A 97 28.54 1.60 16.70
CA ALA A 97 29.10 0.99 17.91
C ALA A 97 29.58 -0.47 17.73
N GLY A 98 29.60 -1.00 16.50
CA GLY A 98 30.05 -2.36 16.17
C GLY A 98 29.10 -3.49 16.58
N ARG A 99 27.88 -3.17 17.02
CA ARG A 99 26.87 -4.12 17.53
C ARG A 99 25.95 -4.59 16.41
N CYS A 100 26.39 -5.57 15.63
CA CYS A 100 25.60 -6.11 14.53
C CYS A 100 24.34 -6.87 15.01
N PRO A 101 23.20 -6.72 14.30
CA PRO A 101 22.02 -7.57 14.49
C PRO A 101 22.33 -9.07 14.31
N PRO A 102 21.63 -9.99 15.02
CA PRO A 102 21.80 -11.42 14.84
C PRO A 102 21.63 -11.88 13.39
N GLY A 103 22.53 -12.72 12.88
CA GLY A 103 22.58 -13.15 11.48
C GLY A 103 23.54 -12.34 10.60
N LEU A 104 24.02 -11.16 11.05
CA LEU A 104 25.04 -10.39 10.34
C LEU A 104 26.41 -10.57 11.02
N ALA A 105 27.45 -10.64 10.20
CA ALA A 105 28.83 -10.59 10.67
C ALA A 105 29.38 -9.15 10.54
N LYS A 106 30.15 -8.70 11.54
CA LYS A 106 30.97 -7.49 11.39
C LYS A 106 32.06 -7.78 10.36
N LYS A 107 32.12 -6.98 9.29
CA LYS A 107 33.11 -7.09 8.21
C LYS A 107 33.58 -5.71 7.81
N ASN A 108 34.88 -5.49 7.80
CA ASN A 108 35.51 -4.18 7.60
C ASN A 108 34.84 -3.13 8.50
N ASN A 109 34.06 -2.22 7.91
CA ASN A 109 33.45 -1.08 8.60
C ASN A 109 31.92 -1.19 8.80
N GLY A 110 31.31 -2.35 8.54
CA GLY A 110 29.85 -2.51 8.64
C GLY A 110 29.39 -3.91 9.04
N CYS A 111 28.07 -4.10 9.04
CA CYS A 111 27.43 -5.38 9.34
C CYS A 111 26.89 -5.99 8.05
N LEU A 112 27.39 -7.16 7.64
CA LEU A 112 27.05 -7.78 6.36
C LEU A 112 26.48 -9.20 6.53
N PRO A 113 25.52 -9.62 5.69
CA PRO A 113 24.98 -10.97 5.72
C PRO A 113 26.00 -12.00 5.20
N PRO A 114 25.94 -13.26 5.68
CA PRO A 114 26.71 -14.37 5.11
C PRO A 114 26.20 -14.70 3.70
N GLY A 115 27.11 -14.83 2.73
CA GLY A 115 26.76 -15.10 1.32
C GLY A 115 26.41 -13.88 0.45
N GLN A 116 26.22 -12.70 1.06
CA GLN A 116 26.10 -11.36 0.44
C GLN A 116 24.94 -11.11 -0.56
N ALA A 117 24.47 -12.11 -1.31
CA ALA A 117 23.24 -12.02 -2.08
C ALA A 117 22.01 -12.23 -1.16
N ARG A 118 20.99 -11.35 -1.29
CA ARG A 118 19.70 -11.55 -0.62
C ARG A 118 19.01 -12.81 -1.17
N LYS A 119 18.44 -13.62 -0.27
CA LYS A 119 17.79 -14.90 -0.59
C LYS A 119 16.27 -14.79 -0.77
N TRP A 120 15.72 -13.58 -0.73
CA TRP A 120 14.30 -13.30 -0.79
C TRP A 120 14.01 -12.29 -1.92
N VAL A 121 12.76 -12.25 -2.42
CA VAL A 121 12.33 -11.37 -3.52
C VAL A 121 10.93 -10.82 -3.24
N VAL A 122 10.68 -9.55 -3.54
CA VAL A 122 9.34 -8.94 -3.44
C VAL A 122 8.36 -9.63 -4.40
N GLY A 123 7.12 -9.85 -3.96
CA GLY A 123 6.09 -10.58 -4.69
C GLY A 123 6.18 -12.11 -4.56
N GLN A 124 7.22 -12.64 -3.92
CA GLN A 124 7.38 -14.08 -3.69
C GLN A 124 7.15 -14.45 -2.21
N PRO A 125 6.71 -15.69 -1.89
CA PRO A 125 6.74 -16.24 -0.55
C PRO A 125 8.17 -16.26 0.01
N LEU A 126 8.35 -15.80 1.26
CA LEU A 126 9.64 -15.86 1.95
C LEU A 126 10.09 -17.33 2.13
N PRO A 127 11.27 -17.74 1.62
CA PRO A 127 11.76 -19.11 1.75
C PRO A 127 11.86 -19.59 3.21
N ARG A 128 11.60 -20.89 3.42
CA ARG A 128 11.43 -21.50 4.74
C ARG A 128 12.75 -21.76 5.49
N ASP A 129 13.87 -21.72 4.79
CA ASP A 129 15.23 -21.83 5.33
C ASP A 129 15.73 -20.52 5.96
N LEU A 130 15.05 -19.39 5.72
CA LEU A 130 15.48 -18.09 6.20
C LEU A 130 15.04 -17.85 7.65
N VAL A 131 16.02 -17.56 8.50
CA VAL A 131 15.80 -17.32 9.93
C VAL A 131 15.03 -16.00 10.12
N ARG A 132 13.80 -16.12 10.61
CA ARG A 132 12.94 -14.99 10.96
C ARG A 132 13.29 -14.49 12.35
N TYR A 133 13.70 -13.23 12.47
CA TYR A 133 13.94 -12.59 13.75
C TYR A 133 12.80 -11.62 14.10
N PRO A 134 12.28 -11.65 15.35
CA PRO A 134 11.29 -10.66 15.79
C PRO A 134 11.94 -9.27 15.88
N LEU A 135 11.17 -8.23 15.56
CA LEU A 135 11.63 -6.86 15.74
C LEU A 135 11.74 -6.50 17.25
N PRO A 136 12.84 -5.84 17.67
CA PRO A 136 13.00 -5.36 19.04
C PRO A 136 11.84 -4.49 19.51
N VAL A 137 11.53 -4.52 20.80
CA VAL A 137 10.31 -3.92 21.34
C VAL A 137 10.29 -2.40 21.16
N GLU A 138 11.46 -1.76 21.26
CA GLU A 138 11.66 -0.32 21.07
C GLU A 138 11.32 0.08 19.64
N LEU A 139 11.89 -0.64 18.66
CA LEU A 139 11.66 -0.40 17.24
C LEU A 139 10.20 -0.69 16.86
N ARG A 140 9.55 -1.70 17.45
CA ARG A 140 8.10 -1.94 17.27
C ARG A 140 7.23 -0.83 17.87
N ARG A 141 7.67 -0.12 18.91
CA ARG A 141 6.97 1.06 19.43
C ARG A 141 7.12 2.27 18.49
N GLN A 142 8.28 2.42 17.82
CA GLN A 142 8.52 3.50 16.86
C GLN A 142 7.82 3.28 15.50
N LEU A 143 7.93 2.06 14.95
CA LEU A 143 7.25 1.63 13.71
C LEU A 143 5.72 1.56 13.83
N GLY A 144 5.19 1.44 15.05
CA GLY A 144 3.79 1.11 15.29
C GLY A 144 3.43 -0.33 14.92
N ARG A 145 2.13 -0.62 14.91
CA ARG A 145 1.60 -1.94 14.53
C ARG A 145 1.58 -2.08 13.00
N ALA A 146 1.98 -3.24 12.49
CA ALA A 146 1.78 -3.59 11.09
C ALA A 146 0.28 -3.52 10.69
N PRO A 147 -0.05 -3.13 9.44
CA PRO A 147 -1.43 -3.10 8.95
C PRO A 147 -2.14 -4.46 9.04
N ALA A 148 -3.48 -4.44 9.01
CA ALA A 148 -4.27 -5.66 9.11
C ALA A 148 -3.92 -6.66 7.98
N GLY A 149 -3.62 -7.90 8.36
CA GLY A 149 -3.17 -8.95 7.43
C GLY A 149 -1.66 -8.98 7.15
N TYR A 150 -0.85 -8.11 7.78
CA TYR A 150 0.60 -8.05 7.60
C TYR A 150 1.38 -8.27 8.90
N GLU A 151 2.61 -8.81 8.77
CA GLU A 151 3.61 -8.86 9.83
C GLU A 151 4.91 -8.14 9.42
N TYR A 152 5.66 -7.62 10.40
CA TYR A 152 7.00 -7.09 10.20
C TYR A 152 8.03 -8.07 10.76
N VAL A 153 8.92 -8.58 9.91
CA VAL A 153 9.93 -9.61 10.26
C VAL A 153 11.31 -9.13 9.80
N ARG A 154 12.33 -9.24 10.66
CA ARG A 154 13.72 -9.04 10.20
C ARG A 154 14.28 -10.36 9.67
N VAL A 155 14.85 -10.32 8.48
CA VAL A 155 15.56 -11.44 7.84
C VAL A 155 16.93 -10.92 7.46
N ASP A 156 17.98 -11.54 7.99
CA ASP A 156 19.36 -11.07 7.84
C ASP A 156 19.47 -9.54 8.01
N ASN A 157 19.95 -8.83 6.97
CA ASN A 157 20.25 -7.40 6.94
C ASN A 157 19.03 -6.53 6.59
N ASP A 158 17.81 -7.07 6.56
CA ASP A 158 16.63 -6.41 6.02
C ASP A 158 15.40 -6.57 6.94
N ILE A 159 14.48 -5.60 6.91
CA ILE A 159 13.12 -5.74 7.50
C ILE A 159 12.12 -5.91 6.37
N LEU A 160 11.36 -7.00 6.42
CA LEU A 160 10.35 -7.36 5.43
C LEU A 160 8.95 -7.12 5.99
N MET A 161 8.06 -6.59 5.14
CA MET A 161 6.62 -6.61 5.35
C MET A 161 6.07 -7.86 4.64
N LEU A 162 5.54 -8.81 5.41
CA LEU A 162 4.99 -10.07 4.89
C LEU A 162 3.48 -10.10 5.02
N ILE A 163 2.79 -10.73 4.07
CA ILE A 163 1.37 -11.10 4.22
C ILE A 163 1.26 -12.31 5.16
N ILE A 164 0.40 -12.19 6.18
CA ILE A 164 0.13 -13.27 7.13
C ILE A 164 -0.54 -14.45 6.41
N GLY A 165 -0.10 -15.67 6.72
CA GLY A 165 -0.60 -16.91 6.12
C GLY A 165 0.12 -17.32 4.84
N THR A 166 0.33 -16.41 3.88
CA THR A 166 1.08 -16.71 2.64
C THR A 166 2.60 -16.55 2.80
N GLY A 167 3.04 -15.65 3.70
CA GLY A 167 4.45 -15.28 3.84
C GLY A 167 5.01 -14.49 2.66
N MET A 168 4.17 -13.98 1.76
CA MET A 168 4.57 -13.20 0.59
C MET A 168 5.22 -11.88 1.02
N VAL A 169 6.42 -11.58 0.51
CA VAL A 169 7.12 -10.31 0.74
C VAL A 169 6.46 -9.20 -0.08
N VAL A 170 5.93 -8.16 0.58
CA VAL A 170 5.25 -7.03 -0.09
C VAL A 170 6.11 -5.77 -0.11
N ASP A 171 6.95 -5.54 0.90
CA ASP A 171 7.94 -4.46 0.89
C ASP A 171 9.14 -4.76 1.80
N ALA A 172 10.20 -3.97 1.64
CA ALA A 172 11.41 -4.07 2.47
C ALA A 172 12.00 -2.70 2.87
N ILE A 173 12.68 -2.71 4.01
CA ILE A 173 13.71 -1.75 4.38
C ILE A 173 15.01 -2.55 4.40
N GLU A 174 15.78 -2.44 3.32
CA GLU A 174 17.02 -3.19 3.10
C GLU A 174 18.23 -2.51 3.75
N ASN A 175 19.30 -3.28 3.95
CA ASN A 175 20.63 -2.78 4.35
C ASN A 175 20.71 -2.06 5.71
N LEU A 176 20.16 -2.68 6.77
CA LEU A 176 20.25 -2.21 8.16
C LEU A 176 21.68 -1.97 8.68
N GLY A 177 22.67 -2.64 8.08
CA GLY A 177 24.08 -2.66 8.47
C GLY A 177 24.99 -1.68 7.73
N GLY A 178 24.43 -0.77 6.93
CA GLY A 178 25.17 0.19 6.10
C GLY A 178 24.73 1.65 6.25
N PHE A 179 24.34 2.06 7.47
CA PHE A 179 24.12 3.46 7.89
C PHE A 179 25.37 4.04 8.58
#